data_AF-A0A6L9IKB6-F1
#
_entry.id   AF-A0A6L9IKB6-F1
#
_cell.length_a   1.000
_cell.length_b   1.000
_cell.length_c   1.000
_cell.angle_alpha   90.00
_cell.angle_beta   90.00
_cell.angle_gamma   90.00
#
_symmetry.space_group_name_H-M   'P 1'
#
loop_
_entity.id
_entity.type
_entity.pdbx_description
1 polymer ?
#
loop_
_entity_poly.entity_id
_entity_poly.type
_entity_poly.pdbx_seq_one_letter_code
_entity_poly.pdbx_strand_id
1 'polypeptide(L)'
;MNTQRPEWNDANNALVGKGLSVVTTCYLRRFVVFFQQIIESDAAGFSISQELHRLFEATQAVLLAAQTSSQPVSDEQRREVLDALGKAGSAYRWQCYDNGCSNAQAHLSSDQLRGFLALVQDALDRTISANRREDNLYHAYNTLHLGDGSAHVRHLYLMLEGQVAVLSSGVLESEAVLELLRQLRQSALYREDQHSYILYPDRDLPGFLEKNTFDETHTRDIELVQVLVDKGDVSLILKDMTGQYHFAGDLRNARGVSNVLQQLAKQPDLADLVTKESAAVHRLFEQVFEHDRFTGRSGSFFAYEGLGSIYWHMVSKLLLAVQETIYRASAANSETLPALIEAYDDIRAGLGFNKSPDVYGAFPMDPYSHTPRDQGAKQPGMTGMVKEEILTRLGELGIVIERGQIVFQPVLLRRVEFLQAPSVLAYCGVDDKRHELEVPAGALAFTLCRVPFVVQQADHNRFVVHRDDDTQQPVDGHRLDFALSQQIFAHAGGIRQINVYVNGSTVSQ
;
A
#
# COMPACT_ATOMS: atom_id res chain seq x y z
N MET A 1 2.21 12.01 8.29
CA MET A 1 1.55 11.10 9.24
C MET A 1 1.59 11.69 10.64
N ASN A 2 0.60 12.49 11.05
CA ASN A 2 0.66 13.31 12.28
C ASN A 2 -0.61 13.20 13.17
N THR A 3 -1.41 12.15 12.99
CA THR A 3 -2.72 11.96 13.65
C THR A 3 -2.69 10.89 14.75
N GLN A 4 -1.52 10.67 15.38
CA GLN A 4 -1.32 9.73 16.49
C GLN A 4 -1.63 8.25 16.18
N ARG A 5 -1.80 7.88 14.91
CA ARG A 5 -2.01 6.49 14.46
C ARG A 5 -1.22 6.22 13.18
N PRO A 6 -0.74 4.97 12.99
CA PRO A 6 -0.11 4.56 11.74
C PRO A 6 -1.14 4.41 10.62
N GLU A 7 -0.65 4.07 9.43
CA GLU A 7 -1.46 3.60 8.31
C GLU A 7 -1.63 2.07 8.38
N TRP A 8 -1.52 1.33 7.27
CA TRP A 8 -1.78 -0.11 7.23
C TRP A 8 -0.78 -0.93 8.08
N ASN A 9 0.51 -0.63 7.97
CA ASN A 9 1.56 -1.38 8.67
C ASN A 9 1.77 -0.88 10.11
N ASP A 10 1.10 -1.52 11.08
CA ASP A 10 1.27 -1.18 12.50
C ASP A 10 2.69 -1.46 13.03
N ALA A 11 3.46 -2.36 12.39
CA ALA A 11 4.84 -2.62 12.78
C ALA A 11 5.77 -1.42 12.49
N ASN A 12 5.37 -0.48 11.62
CA ASN A 12 6.06 0.79 11.33
C ASN A 12 5.44 2.00 12.08
N ASN A 13 4.81 1.78 13.23
CA ASN A 13 4.10 2.83 13.96
C ASN A 13 4.98 3.98 14.50
N ALA A 14 6.30 3.83 14.60
CA ALA A 14 7.18 4.93 15.01
C ALA A 14 7.42 5.95 13.90
N LEU A 15 6.91 5.70 12.68
CA LEU A 15 6.79 6.72 11.64
C LEU A 15 5.73 7.78 11.97
N VAL A 16 4.81 7.52 12.90
CA VAL A 16 3.83 8.54 13.32
C VAL A 16 4.56 9.72 13.95
N GLY A 17 4.26 10.92 13.47
CA GLY A 17 4.92 12.18 13.82
C GLY A 17 5.80 12.68 12.68
N LYS A 18 6.84 11.91 12.30
CA LYS A 18 7.86 12.31 11.31
C LYS A 18 7.65 11.72 9.91
N GLY A 19 6.79 10.73 9.75
CA GLY A 19 6.61 9.98 8.52
C GLY A 19 5.81 10.75 7.46
N LEU A 20 6.22 10.62 6.21
CA LEU A 20 5.53 11.09 5.01
C LEU A 20 5.14 9.85 4.20
N SER A 21 3.84 9.70 3.87
CA SER A 21 3.33 8.52 3.16
C SER A 21 3.20 8.81 1.66
N VAL A 22 4.10 8.22 0.87
CA VAL A 22 4.00 8.20 -0.59
C VAL A 22 2.90 7.23 -1.02
N VAL A 23 2.64 6.19 -0.21
CA VAL A 23 1.53 5.24 -0.37
C VAL A 23 0.20 6.01 -0.45
N THR A 24 -0.10 6.85 0.53
CA THR A 24 -1.32 7.67 0.54
C THR A 24 -1.32 8.70 -0.59
N THR A 25 -0.17 9.27 -0.97
CA THR A 25 -0.06 10.15 -2.15
C THR A 25 -0.50 9.44 -3.43
N CYS A 26 -0.07 8.19 -3.64
CA CYS A 26 -0.44 7.39 -4.82
C CYS A 26 -1.95 7.12 -4.89
N TYR A 27 -2.56 6.74 -3.76
CA TYR A 27 -4.01 6.50 -3.72
C TYR A 27 -4.82 7.79 -3.80
N LEU A 28 -4.32 8.89 -3.22
CA LEU A 28 -4.95 10.21 -3.36
C LEU A 28 -4.93 10.67 -4.81
N ARG A 29 -3.86 10.38 -5.56
CA ARG A 29 -3.80 10.66 -7.00
C ARG A 29 -4.90 9.91 -7.75
N ARG A 30 -5.06 8.60 -7.51
CA ARG A 30 -6.15 7.79 -8.08
C ARG A 30 -7.53 8.39 -7.72
N PHE A 31 -7.71 8.79 -6.47
CA PHE A 31 -8.96 9.40 -6.00
C PHE A 31 -9.25 10.72 -6.70
N VAL A 32 -8.27 11.60 -6.87
CA VAL A 32 -8.44 12.90 -7.55
C VAL A 32 -8.87 12.70 -9.00
N VAL A 33 -8.21 11.80 -9.73
CA VAL A 33 -8.58 11.48 -11.12
C VAL A 33 -10.01 10.93 -11.22
N PHE A 34 -10.37 10.01 -10.33
CA PHE A 34 -11.73 9.50 -10.25
C PHE A 34 -12.75 10.60 -9.90
N PHE A 35 -12.41 11.49 -8.97
CA PHE A 35 -13.30 12.55 -8.54
C PHE A 35 -13.50 13.61 -9.62
N GLN A 36 -12.48 13.91 -10.43
CA GLN A 36 -12.61 14.75 -11.62
C GLN A 36 -13.66 14.18 -12.58
N GLN A 37 -13.64 12.87 -12.84
CA GLN A 37 -14.63 12.20 -13.70
C GLN A 37 -16.06 12.30 -13.15
N ILE A 38 -16.24 12.22 -11.83
CA ILE A 38 -17.57 12.38 -11.20
C ILE A 38 -18.15 13.78 -11.46
N ILE A 39 -17.32 14.82 -11.33
CA ILE A 39 -17.80 16.20 -11.40
C ILE A 39 -17.90 16.75 -12.84
N GLU A 40 -17.43 16.02 -13.84
CA GLU A 40 -17.50 16.44 -15.26
C GLU A 40 -18.93 16.72 -15.71
N SER A 41 -19.92 15.95 -15.21
CA SER A 41 -21.32 16.10 -15.58
C SER A 41 -22.07 17.23 -14.85
N ASP A 42 -21.51 17.78 -13.77
CA ASP A 42 -22.19 18.78 -12.94
C ASP A 42 -21.81 20.20 -13.37
N ALA A 43 -22.65 20.83 -14.20
CA ALA A 43 -22.44 22.20 -14.67
C ALA A 43 -22.91 23.29 -13.69
N ALA A 44 -23.78 22.94 -12.72
CA ALA A 44 -24.45 23.91 -11.85
C ALA A 44 -23.61 24.40 -10.65
N GLY A 45 -22.41 23.86 -10.45
CA GLY A 45 -21.59 24.12 -9.26
C GLY A 45 -22.17 23.51 -7.98
N PHE A 46 -21.55 23.85 -6.85
CA PHE A 46 -21.78 23.22 -5.55
C PHE A 46 -22.08 24.27 -4.47
N SER A 47 -22.86 23.88 -3.46
CA SER A 47 -23.00 24.64 -2.22
C SER A 47 -22.20 23.96 -1.13
N ILE A 48 -21.27 24.68 -0.53
CA ILE A 48 -20.44 24.21 0.58
C ILE A 48 -20.53 25.18 1.75
N SER A 49 -20.14 24.75 2.95
CA SER A 49 -20.09 25.67 4.08
C SER A 49 -19.10 26.81 3.85
N GLN A 50 -19.42 27.99 4.36
CA GLN A 50 -18.57 29.17 4.23
C GLN A 50 -17.16 28.94 4.79
N GLU A 51 -17.01 28.15 5.86
CA GLU A 51 -15.72 27.79 6.44
C GLU A 51 -14.91 26.88 5.51
N LEU A 52 -15.56 25.90 4.87
CA LEU A 52 -14.89 25.01 3.92
C LEU A 52 -14.47 25.76 2.64
N HIS A 53 -15.28 26.72 2.18
CA HIS A 53 -14.91 27.58 1.04
C HIS A 53 -13.63 28.37 1.32
N ARG A 54 -13.49 28.94 2.52
CA ARG A 54 -12.25 29.65 2.90
C ARG A 54 -11.04 28.73 2.95
N LEU A 55 -11.21 27.49 3.45
CA LEU A 55 -10.14 26.48 3.41
C LEU A 55 -9.75 26.13 1.97
N PHE A 56 -10.74 25.95 1.10
CA PHE A 56 -10.55 25.70 -0.32
C PHE A 56 -9.74 26.81 -0.98
N GLU A 57 -10.16 28.07 -0.84
CA GLU A 57 -9.48 29.24 -1.43
C GLU A 57 -8.04 29.37 -0.91
N ALA A 58 -7.84 29.22 0.41
CA ALA A 58 -6.52 29.29 1.01
C ALA A 58 -5.60 28.16 0.49
N THR A 59 -6.11 26.94 0.40
CA THR A 59 -5.34 25.78 -0.12
C THR A 59 -5.01 25.98 -1.59
N GLN A 60 -5.97 26.43 -2.39
CA GLN A 60 -5.77 26.71 -3.82
C GLN A 60 -4.68 27.77 -4.03
N ALA A 61 -4.72 28.87 -3.27
CA ALA A 61 -3.72 29.93 -3.36
C ALA A 61 -2.30 29.41 -3.05
N VAL A 62 -2.15 28.56 -2.03
CA VAL A 62 -0.86 27.95 -1.68
C VAL A 62 -0.34 27.05 -2.80
N LEU A 63 -1.21 26.21 -3.38
CA LEU A 63 -0.81 25.31 -4.48
C LEU A 63 -0.45 26.06 -5.77
N LEU A 64 -1.19 27.13 -6.10
CA LEU A 64 -0.85 28.02 -7.22
C LEU A 64 0.52 28.66 -7.06
N ALA A 65 0.83 29.18 -5.87
CA ALA A 65 2.14 29.75 -5.58
C ALA A 65 3.26 28.70 -5.65
N ALA A 66 2.98 27.46 -5.26
CA ALA A 66 3.94 26.36 -5.35
C ALA A 66 4.15 25.83 -6.80
N GLN A 67 3.23 26.11 -7.72
CA GLN A 67 3.34 25.67 -9.12
C GLN A 67 4.45 26.40 -9.87
N THR A 68 4.74 27.66 -9.51
CA THR A 68 5.79 28.49 -10.14
C THR A 68 7.19 28.21 -9.61
N SER A 69 7.34 27.30 -8.65
CA SER A 69 8.64 26.94 -8.07
C SER A 69 9.49 26.11 -9.05
N SER A 70 10.79 26.43 -9.12
CA SER A 70 11.78 25.65 -9.86
C SER A 70 11.78 24.18 -9.42
N GLN A 71 12.04 23.26 -10.36
CA GLN A 71 12.30 21.85 -10.05
C GLN A 71 13.82 21.62 -9.95
N PRO A 72 14.32 20.88 -8.93
CA PRO A 72 13.60 20.28 -7.80
C PRO A 72 13.17 21.32 -6.75
N VAL A 73 12.11 21.00 -5.98
CA VAL A 73 11.62 21.85 -4.86
C VAL A 73 12.64 21.83 -3.71
N SER A 74 13.13 22.99 -3.30
CA SER A 74 14.09 23.12 -2.18
C SER A 74 13.45 22.85 -0.82
N ASP A 75 14.26 22.64 0.22
CA ASP A 75 13.76 22.39 1.57
C ASP A 75 13.11 23.62 2.20
N GLU A 76 13.54 24.82 1.84
CA GLU A 76 12.94 26.09 2.24
C GLU A 76 11.56 26.26 1.59
N GLN A 77 11.47 26.04 0.27
CA GLN A 77 10.18 26.07 -0.44
C GLN A 77 9.21 25.03 0.11
N ARG A 78 9.71 23.82 0.40
CA ARG A 78 8.91 22.75 1.02
C ARG A 78 8.38 23.19 2.38
N ARG A 79 9.21 23.86 3.18
CA ARG A 79 8.81 24.40 4.49
C ARG A 79 7.74 25.47 4.36
N GLU A 80 7.90 26.40 3.43
CA GLU A 80 6.93 27.47 3.16
C GLU A 80 5.55 26.88 2.81
N VAL A 81 5.50 25.93 1.88
CA VAL A 81 4.26 25.25 1.48
C VAL A 81 3.64 24.48 2.64
N LEU A 82 4.44 23.71 3.38
CA LEU A 82 4.00 22.95 4.54
C LEU A 82 3.36 23.85 5.62
N ASP A 83 4.04 24.94 5.97
CA ASP A 83 3.57 25.87 6.99
C ASP A 83 2.29 26.57 6.53
N ALA A 84 2.19 26.96 5.25
CA ALA A 84 1.01 27.62 4.71
C ALA A 84 -0.22 26.70 4.68
N LEU A 85 -0.08 25.46 4.20
CA LEU A 85 -1.13 24.45 4.24
C LEU A 85 -1.54 24.11 5.69
N GLY A 86 -0.55 23.96 6.57
CA GLY A 86 -0.76 23.71 7.99
C GLY A 86 -1.55 24.83 8.67
N LYS A 87 -1.22 26.09 8.38
CA LYS A 87 -1.96 27.27 8.88
C LYS A 87 -3.39 27.31 8.34
N ALA A 88 -3.61 27.07 7.05
CA ALA A 88 -4.94 27.05 6.45
C ALA A 88 -5.85 25.98 7.12
N GLY A 89 -5.36 24.75 7.24
CA GLY A 89 -6.07 23.69 7.95
C GLY A 89 -6.27 23.96 9.44
N SER A 90 -5.36 24.71 10.07
CA SER A 90 -5.48 25.14 11.48
C SER A 90 -6.56 26.17 11.67
N ALA A 91 -6.58 27.20 10.83
CA ALA A 91 -7.62 28.23 10.87
C ALA A 91 -9.01 27.61 10.69
N TYR A 92 -9.17 26.69 9.73
CA TYR A 92 -10.44 25.99 9.51
C TYR A 92 -10.90 25.20 10.74
N ARG A 93 -10.06 24.30 11.28
CA ARG A 93 -10.48 23.45 12.40
C ARG A 93 -10.71 24.23 13.68
N TRP A 94 -9.88 25.24 13.98
CA TRP A 94 -10.07 26.08 15.17
C TRP A 94 -11.34 26.91 15.08
N GLN A 95 -11.66 27.45 13.89
CA GLN A 95 -12.94 28.11 13.65
C GLN A 95 -14.10 27.16 13.99
N CYS A 96 -14.06 25.90 13.53
CA CYS A 96 -15.11 24.93 13.82
C CYS A 96 -15.16 24.50 15.29
N TYR A 97 -14.01 24.32 15.95
CA TYR A 97 -13.96 23.91 17.36
C TYR A 97 -14.45 24.99 18.32
N ASP A 98 -14.05 26.24 18.08
CA ASP A 98 -14.34 27.33 19.01
C ASP A 98 -15.75 27.92 18.79
N ASN A 99 -16.19 27.99 17.54
CA ASN A 99 -17.41 28.72 17.16
C ASN A 99 -18.49 27.84 16.50
N GLY A 100 -18.20 26.57 16.22
CA GLY A 100 -19.08 25.72 15.39
C GLY A 100 -19.10 26.14 13.91
N CYS A 101 -19.97 25.49 13.13
CA CYS A 101 -20.24 25.88 11.74
C CYS A 101 -21.35 26.94 11.70
N SER A 102 -21.14 28.02 10.94
CA SER A 102 -22.09 29.16 10.87
C SER A 102 -23.39 28.86 10.13
N ASN A 103 -23.57 27.65 9.57
CA ASN A 103 -24.61 27.25 8.60
C ASN A 103 -24.64 28.08 7.30
N ALA A 104 -23.85 29.15 7.19
CA ALA A 104 -23.72 29.92 5.98
C ALA A 104 -23.14 29.06 4.85
N GLN A 105 -23.73 29.20 3.67
CA GLN A 105 -23.30 28.49 2.47
C GLN A 105 -22.58 29.46 1.53
N ALA A 106 -21.57 28.95 0.84
CA ALA A 106 -20.88 29.62 -0.24
C ALA A 106 -20.97 28.76 -1.50
N HIS A 107 -21.11 29.43 -2.64
CA HIS A 107 -21.14 28.77 -3.95
C HIS A 107 -19.72 28.51 -4.44
N LEU A 108 -19.45 27.28 -4.86
CA LEU A 108 -18.21 26.86 -5.51
C LEU A 108 -18.55 26.42 -6.93
N SER A 109 -18.03 27.11 -7.95
CA SER A 109 -18.30 26.72 -9.34
C SER A 109 -17.55 25.43 -9.71
N SER A 110 -18.09 24.70 -10.68
CA SER A 110 -17.46 23.48 -11.17
C SER A 110 -16.10 23.76 -11.82
N ASP A 111 -15.91 24.93 -12.43
CA ASP A 111 -14.62 25.36 -12.98
C ASP A 111 -13.57 25.64 -11.90
N GLN A 112 -13.98 26.28 -10.78
CA GLN A 112 -13.08 26.47 -9.63
C GLN A 112 -12.63 25.13 -9.06
N LEU A 113 -13.57 24.20 -8.86
CA LEU A 113 -13.24 22.87 -8.34
C LEU A 113 -12.37 22.07 -9.32
N ARG A 114 -12.67 22.07 -10.62
CA ARG A 114 -11.84 21.42 -11.64
C ARG A 114 -10.42 21.98 -11.66
N GLY A 115 -10.28 23.31 -11.64
CA GLY A 115 -8.97 23.97 -11.60
C GLY A 115 -8.18 23.60 -10.35
N PHE A 116 -8.84 23.56 -9.18
CA PHE A 116 -8.20 23.09 -7.94
C PHE A 116 -7.75 21.64 -8.03
N LEU A 117 -8.60 20.72 -8.52
CA LEU A 117 -8.25 19.31 -8.63
C LEU A 117 -7.10 19.07 -9.62
N ALA A 118 -7.03 19.84 -10.70
CA ALA A 118 -5.89 19.80 -11.62
C ALA A 118 -4.57 20.21 -10.92
N LEU A 119 -4.59 21.28 -10.12
CA LEU A 119 -3.42 21.69 -9.33
C LEU A 119 -3.00 20.62 -8.31
N VAL A 120 -3.97 19.98 -7.66
CA VAL A 120 -3.71 18.88 -6.73
C VAL A 120 -3.10 17.71 -7.48
N GLN A 121 -3.67 17.30 -8.62
CA GLN A 121 -3.15 16.22 -9.44
C GLN A 121 -1.70 16.50 -9.86
N ASP A 122 -1.40 17.70 -10.39
CA ASP A 122 -0.04 18.10 -10.78
C ASP A 122 0.96 18.02 -9.61
N ALA A 123 0.54 18.42 -8.41
CA ALA A 123 1.38 18.32 -7.22
C ALA A 123 1.63 16.86 -6.81
N LEU A 124 0.61 16.00 -6.92
CA LEU A 124 0.72 14.58 -6.63
C LEU A 124 1.60 13.85 -7.65
N ASP A 125 1.39 14.08 -8.95
CA ASP A 125 2.17 13.46 -10.03
C ASP A 125 3.66 13.84 -9.91
N ARG A 126 3.98 15.12 -9.64
CA ARG A 126 5.36 15.56 -9.34
C ARG A 126 5.93 14.87 -8.09
N THR A 127 5.14 14.74 -7.03
CA THR A 127 5.57 14.10 -5.78
C THR A 127 5.86 12.62 -6.01
N ILE A 128 5.02 11.90 -6.75
CA ILE A 128 5.22 10.49 -7.09
C ILE A 128 6.47 10.33 -7.95
N SER A 129 6.64 11.17 -8.99
CA SER A 129 7.83 11.14 -9.84
C SER A 129 9.13 11.37 -9.05
N ALA A 130 9.13 12.31 -8.10
CA ALA A 130 10.28 12.58 -7.24
C ALA A 130 10.59 11.47 -6.22
N ASN A 131 9.70 10.48 -6.09
CA ASN A 131 9.89 9.31 -5.21
C ASN A 131 10.25 8.03 -5.98
N ARG A 132 10.53 8.14 -7.28
CA ARG A 132 11.13 7.05 -8.07
C ARG A 132 12.59 6.88 -7.65
N ARG A 133 12.97 5.65 -7.35
CA ARG A 133 14.33 5.23 -7.00
C ARG A 133 15.17 5.00 -8.27
N GLU A 134 16.48 4.91 -8.08
CA GLU A 134 17.43 4.56 -9.15
C GLU A 134 17.20 3.14 -9.70
N ASP A 135 16.71 2.22 -8.88
CA ASP A 135 16.34 0.84 -9.27
C ASP A 135 14.93 0.74 -9.91
N ASN A 136 14.35 1.87 -10.34
CA ASN A 136 13.01 1.99 -10.93
C ASN A 136 11.84 1.57 -10.02
N LEU A 137 12.10 1.23 -8.76
CA LEU A 137 11.07 1.05 -7.73
C LEU A 137 10.71 2.41 -7.11
N TYR A 138 9.74 2.43 -6.20
CA TYR A 138 9.25 3.66 -5.57
C TYR A 138 9.42 3.65 -4.06
N HIS A 139 9.74 4.80 -3.48
CA HIS A 139 9.70 4.97 -2.03
C HIS A 139 8.25 4.86 -1.53
N ALA A 140 8.05 4.14 -0.43
CA ALA A 140 6.72 4.01 0.21
C ALA A 140 6.51 5.07 1.29
N TYR A 141 7.52 5.22 2.14
CA TYR A 141 7.53 6.15 3.27
C TYR A 141 8.86 6.89 3.31
N ASN A 142 8.79 8.17 3.67
CA ASN A 142 9.95 9.02 3.94
C ASN A 142 9.86 9.60 5.36
N THR A 143 10.94 10.22 5.85
CA THR A 143 10.94 10.99 7.09
C THR A 143 11.15 12.48 6.84
N LEU A 144 10.41 13.30 7.57
CA LEU A 144 10.50 14.75 7.60
C LEU A 144 11.41 15.18 8.75
N HIS A 145 12.39 16.01 8.43
CA HIS A 145 13.31 16.64 9.38
C HIS A 145 13.14 18.16 9.29
N LEU A 146 12.58 18.77 10.33
CA LEU A 146 12.35 20.21 10.39
C LEU A 146 13.57 20.92 10.98
N GLY A 147 14.10 21.88 10.24
CA GLY A 147 15.14 22.80 10.69
C GLY A 147 14.61 24.22 10.90
N ASP A 148 15.52 25.17 11.10
CA ASP A 148 15.19 26.59 11.06
C ASP A 148 14.92 26.99 9.60
N GLY A 149 13.68 27.37 9.29
CA GLY A 149 13.27 27.72 7.92
C GLY A 149 13.25 26.59 6.88
N SER A 150 13.64 25.36 7.22
CA SER A 150 13.77 24.25 6.27
C SER A 150 12.95 23.00 6.65
N ALA A 151 12.62 22.20 5.64
CA ALA A 151 11.91 20.91 5.74
C ALA A 151 12.58 19.86 4.85
N HIS A 152 13.56 19.15 5.42
CA HIS A 152 14.32 18.13 4.71
C HIS A 152 13.60 16.78 4.67
N VAL A 153 13.69 16.08 3.54
CA VAL A 153 13.11 14.74 3.35
C VAL A 153 14.23 13.71 3.25
N ARG A 154 14.15 12.68 4.10
CA ARG A 154 15.05 11.51 4.01
C ARG A 154 14.26 10.29 3.57
N HIS A 155 14.79 9.59 2.58
CA HIS A 155 14.19 8.37 2.07
C HIS A 155 14.47 7.16 2.96
N LEU A 156 13.50 6.25 3.05
CA LEU A 156 13.65 4.97 3.74
C LEU A 156 13.98 3.84 2.75
N TYR A 157 14.31 2.69 3.31
CA TYR A 157 14.52 1.46 2.56
C TYR A 157 13.30 1.09 1.70
N LEU A 158 13.55 0.25 0.69
CA LEU A 158 12.54 -0.26 -0.23
C LEU A 158 11.42 -0.98 0.54
N MET A 159 10.16 -0.82 0.12
CA MET A 159 9.03 -1.53 0.72
C MET A 159 8.02 -1.98 -0.34
N LEU A 160 7.45 -3.17 -0.19
CA LEU A 160 6.48 -3.74 -1.13
C LEU A 160 5.24 -2.84 -1.29
N GLU A 161 4.78 -2.25 -0.19
CA GLU A 161 3.59 -1.41 -0.14
C GLU A 161 3.66 -0.19 -1.07
N GLY A 162 4.84 0.41 -1.23
CA GLY A 162 5.04 1.51 -2.17
C GLY A 162 4.85 1.09 -3.62
N GLN A 163 5.20 -0.16 -3.94
CA GLN A 163 5.10 -0.71 -5.29
C GLN A 163 3.64 -0.98 -5.63
N VAL A 164 2.92 -1.59 -4.68
CA VAL A 164 1.46 -1.78 -4.77
C VAL A 164 0.74 -0.44 -4.98
N ALA A 165 1.12 0.58 -4.20
CA ALA A 165 0.49 1.89 -4.26
C ALA A 165 0.72 2.60 -5.61
N VAL A 166 1.96 2.62 -6.11
CA VAL A 166 2.25 3.29 -7.39
C VAL A 166 1.62 2.56 -8.58
N LEU A 167 1.59 1.23 -8.58
CA LEU A 167 0.86 0.43 -9.59
C LEU A 167 -0.66 0.72 -9.57
N SER A 168 -1.20 0.99 -8.37
CA SER A 168 -2.61 1.33 -8.17
C SER A 168 -2.95 2.79 -8.50
N SER A 169 -1.96 3.67 -8.65
CA SER A 169 -2.19 5.12 -8.79
C SER A 169 -2.76 5.53 -10.15
N GLY A 170 -2.54 4.71 -11.18
CA GLY A 170 -2.87 5.01 -12.56
C GLY A 170 -1.99 6.09 -13.20
N VAL A 171 -0.80 6.37 -12.64
CA VAL A 171 0.17 7.33 -13.20
C VAL A 171 1.19 6.67 -14.13
N LEU A 172 1.38 5.35 -14.02
CA LEU A 172 2.36 4.61 -14.81
C LEU A 172 1.73 4.04 -16.07
N GLU A 173 2.42 4.22 -17.19
CA GLU A 173 2.14 3.53 -18.44
C GLU A 173 2.59 2.06 -18.40
N SER A 174 2.08 1.26 -19.32
CA SER A 174 2.22 -0.21 -19.31
C SER A 174 3.68 -0.67 -19.33
N GLU A 175 4.54 0.01 -20.08
CA GLU A 175 5.99 -0.27 -20.16
C GLU A 175 6.70 0.01 -18.83
N ALA A 176 6.33 1.11 -18.16
CA ALA A 176 6.90 1.46 -16.86
C ALA A 176 6.43 0.48 -15.76
N VAL A 177 5.19 -0.01 -15.86
CA VAL A 177 4.70 -1.08 -14.97
C VAL A 177 5.48 -2.36 -15.18
N LEU A 178 5.66 -2.80 -16.43
CA LEU A 178 6.43 -4.01 -16.72
C LEU A 178 7.86 -3.93 -16.19
N GLU A 179 8.52 -2.78 -16.39
CA GLU A 179 9.86 -2.54 -15.85
C GLU A 179 9.88 -2.60 -14.33
N LEU A 180 8.92 -1.96 -13.65
CA LEU A 180 8.80 -2.01 -12.19
C LEU A 180 8.63 -3.47 -11.70
N LEU A 181 7.78 -4.27 -12.35
CA LEU A 181 7.57 -5.67 -11.97
C LEU A 181 8.83 -6.53 -12.15
N ARG A 182 9.60 -6.29 -13.22
CA ARG A 182 10.90 -6.95 -13.44
C ARG A 182 11.90 -6.59 -12.36
N GLN A 183 12.00 -5.31 -12.01
CA GLN A 183 12.90 -4.85 -10.94
C GLN A 183 12.44 -5.36 -9.57
N LEU A 184 11.14 -5.41 -9.32
CA LEU A 184 10.58 -5.95 -8.08
C LEU A 184 10.95 -7.43 -7.92
N ARG A 185 10.84 -8.21 -8.99
CA ARG A 185 11.22 -9.64 -9.05
C ARG A 185 12.72 -9.88 -8.82
N GLN A 186 13.57 -8.91 -9.16
CA GLN A 186 15.04 -8.94 -8.95
C GLN A 186 15.48 -8.28 -7.64
N SER A 187 14.55 -7.63 -6.92
CA SER A 187 14.87 -6.86 -5.72
C SER A 187 15.09 -7.74 -4.49
N ALA A 188 15.64 -7.14 -3.43
CA ALA A 188 15.74 -7.74 -2.11
C ALA A 188 14.38 -8.05 -1.44
N LEU A 189 13.25 -7.67 -2.06
CA LEU A 189 11.93 -8.07 -1.59
C LEU A 189 11.54 -9.46 -2.07
N TYR A 190 12.15 -9.97 -3.15
CA TYR A 190 11.82 -11.30 -3.64
C TYR A 190 12.45 -12.37 -2.75
N ARG A 191 11.63 -13.29 -2.26
CA ARG A 191 11.99 -14.39 -1.38
C ARG A 191 11.79 -15.70 -2.13
N GLU A 192 12.91 -16.33 -2.48
CA GLU A 192 13.00 -17.44 -3.44
C GLU A 192 12.35 -18.74 -2.96
N ASP A 193 12.59 -19.15 -1.70
CA ASP A 193 12.06 -20.41 -1.14
C ASP A 193 10.53 -20.47 -1.13
N GLN A 194 9.89 -19.30 -1.08
CA GLN A 194 8.44 -19.15 -1.12
C GLN A 194 7.94 -18.55 -2.44
N HIS A 195 8.81 -18.27 -3.41
CA HIS A 195 8.46 -17.65 -4.69
C HIS A 195 7.54 -16.43 -4.52
N SER A 196 7.83 -15.53 -3.58
CA SER A 196 6.94 -14.40 -3.25
C SER A 196 7.69 -13.21 -2.66
N TYR A 197 6.98 -12.24 -2.08
CA TYR A 197 7.56 -10.96 -1.69
C TYR A 197 7.42 -10.66 -0.20
N ILE A 198 8.51 -10.23 0.43
CA ILE A 198 8.52 -9.69 1.81
C ILE A 198 8.22 -8.19 1.81
N LEU A 199 7.79 -7.65 2.95
CA LEU A 199 7.37 -6.25 3.05
C LEU A 199 8.50 -5.23 2.88
N TYR A 200 9.70 -5.59 3.32
CA TYR A 200 10.93 -4.79 3.25
C TYR A 200 12.14 -5.71 3.30
N PRO A 201 13.33 -5.28 2.82
CA PRO A 201 14.51 -6.11 2.77
C PRO A 201 14.81 -6.77 4.12
N ASP A 202 15.08 -8.07 4.08
CA ASP A 202 15.60 -8.79 5.23
C ASP A 202 17.02 -8.29 5.53
N ARG A 203 17.40 -8.28 6.81
CA ARG A 203 18.72 -7.81 7.24
C ARG A 203 19.17 -8.48 8.53
N ASP A 204 20.47 -8.66 8.64
CA ASP A 204 21.08 -9.08 9.89
C ASP A 204 21.06 -7.93 10.89
N LEU A 205 20.59 -8.22 12.11
CA LEU A 205 20.68 -7.29 13.22
C LEU A 205 21.96 -7.60 14.00
N PRO A 206 22.65 -6.57 14.54
CA PRO A 206 23.86 -6.80 15.31
C PRO A 206 23.61 -7.81 16.44
N GLY A 207 24.58 -8.68 16.68
CA GLY A 207 24.52 -9.64 17.78
C GLY A 207 24.42 -8.94 19.14
N PHE A 208 24.00 -9.66 20.18
CA PHE A 208 23.85 -9.08 21.53
C PHE A 208 25.12 -8.37 22.03
N LEU A 209 26.29 -8.96 21.74
CA LEU A 209 27.60 -8.41 22.13
C LEU A 209 28.08 -7.26 21.23
N GLU A 210 27.46 -7.05 20.08
CA GLU A 210 27.85 -6.01 19.11
C GLU A 210 27.00 -4.74 19.27
N LYS A 211 25.72 -4.86 19.65
CA LYS A 211 24.74 -3.76 19.68
C LYS A 211 25.14 -2.53 20.49
N ASN A 212 25.93 -2.70 21.53
CA ASN A 212 26.27 -1.66 22.49
C ASN A 212 27.78 -1.66 22.73
N THR A 213 28.56 -1.70 21.66
CA THR A 213 30.01 -1.84 21.74
C THR A 213 30.67 -0.84 20.82
N PHE A 214 31.59 -0.05 21.36
CA PHE A 214 32.35 0.96 20.63
C PHE A 214 33.74 1.12 21.26
N ASP A 215 34.68 1.61 20.49
CA ASP A 215 36.06 1.74 20.94
C ASP A 215 36.36 3.09 21.62
N GLU A 216 37.59 3.22 22.13
CA GLU A 216 38.05 4.44 22.81
C GLU A 216 38.01 5.69 21.92
N THR A 217 38.12 5.54 20.59
CA THR A 217 38.14 6.68 19.67
C THR A 217 36.85 7.49 19.71
N HIS A 218 35.74 6.86 20.09
CA HIS A 218 34.44 7.48 20.23
C HIS A 218 34.27 8.25 21.55
N THR A 219 35.10 8.00 22.55
CA THR A 219 34.96 8.53 23.92
C THR A 219 36.09 9.48 24.33
N ARG A 220 37.18 9.50 23.58
CA ARG A 220 38.40 10.23 23.95
C ARG A 220 38.18 11.74 24.15
N ASP A 221 37.28 12.31 23.37
CA ASP A 221 36.97 13.75 23.39
C ASP A 221 35.85 14.10 24.39
N ILE A 222 35.38 13.13 25.17
CA ILE A 222 34.33 13.32 26.19
C ILE A 222 34.94 13.08 27.57
N GLU A 223 35.42 14.15 28.20
CA GLU A 223 36.09 14.15 29.50
C GLU A 223 35.20 13.51 30.59
N LEU A 224 33.89 13.75 30.55
CA LEU A 224 32.92 13.13 31.46
C LEU A 224 33.01 11.60 31.42
N VAL A 225 33.18 10.99 30.24
CA VAL A 225 33.26 9.52 30.11
C VAL A 225 34.53 9.00 30.76
N GLN A 226 35.66 9.68 30.57
CA GLN A 226 36.93 9.27 31.17
C GLN A 226 36.86 9.34 32.70
N VAL A 227 36.31 10.44 33.25
CA VAL A 227 36.14 10.62 34.69
C VAL A 227 35.24 9.53 35.30
N LEU A 228 34.16 9.14 34.62
CA LEU A 228 33.27 8.07 35.11
C LEU A 228 33.98 6.72 35.11
N VAL A 229 34.74 6.40 34.04
CA VAL A 229 35.51 5.16 33.95
C VAL A 229 36.60 5.10 35.03
N ASP A 230 37.34 6.18 35.26
CA ASP A 230 38.38 6.26 36.30
C ASP A 230 37.82 6.09 37.71
N LYS A 231 36.59 6.57 37.94
CA LYS A 231 35.85 6.41 39.21
C LYS A 231 35.17 5.05 39.36
N GLY A 232 35.14 4.22 38.32
CA GLY A 232 34.36 2.99 38.29
C GLY A 232 32.85 3.21 38.34
N ASP A 233 32.36 4.40 37.95
CA ASP A 233 30.94 4.73 37.87
C ASP A 233 30.36 4.19 36.56
N VAL A 234 29.54 3.14 36.67
CA VAL A 234 28.93 2.43 35.53
C VAL A 234 27.53 2.94 35.19
N SER A 235 27.09 4.05 35.76
CA SER A 235 25.71 4.55 35.60
C SER A 235 25.38 5.02 34.19
N LEU A 236 26.39 5.43 33.41
CA LEU A 236 26.22 5.95 32.05
C LEU A 236 26.95 5.09 31.01
N ILE A 237 28.27 4.95 31.17
CA ILE A 237 29.16 4.20 30.27
C ILE A 237 30.15 3.42 31.13
N LEU A 238 30.57 2.24 30.67
CA LEU A 238 31.61 1.42 31.29
C LEU A 238 32.60 0.91 30.25
N LYS A 239 33.85 0.67 30.68
CA LYS A 239 34.90 0.00 29.90
C LYS A 239 35.02 -1.45 30.35
N ASP A 240 34.96 -2.40 29.42
CA ASP A 240 35.06 -3.82 29.72
C ASP A 240 36.53 -4.29 29.88
N MET A 241 36.72 -5.57 30.19
CA MET A 241 38.05 -6.17 30.36
C MET A 241 38.86 -6.26 29.06
N THR A 242 38.23 -6.10 27.90
CA THR A 242 38.87 -6.11 26.58
C THR A 242 39.23 -4.71 26.08
N GLY A 243 38.85 -3.68 26.83
CA GLY A 243 39.10 -2.28 26.51
C GLY A 243 38.02 -1.64 25.64
N GLN A 244 36.91 -2.33 25.38
CA GLN A 244 35.74 -1.80 24.68
C GLN A 244 34.85 -1.02 25.65
N TYR A 245 34.05 -0.11 25.10
CA TYR A 245 33.13 0.73 25.86
C TYR A 245 31.68 0.34 25.54
N HIS A 246 30.83 0.48 26.55
CA HIS A 246 29.41 0.16 26.49
C HIS A 246 28.61 1.21 27.26
N PHE A 247 27.44 1.60 26.76
CA PHE A 247 26.46 2.30 27.58
C PHE A 247 25.89 1.35 28.66
N ALA A 248 25.42 1.89 29.77
CA ALA A 248 24.76 1.11 30.82
C ALA A 248 23.55 0.33 30.26
N GLY A 249 23.41 -0.95 30.63
CA GLY A 249 22.47 -1.89 30.01
C GLY A 249 20.98 -1.59 30.25
N ASP A 250 20.68 -0.73 31.20
CA ASP A 250 19.36 -0.25 31.58
C ASP A 250 18.91 0.99 30.78
N LEU A 251 19.79 1.57 29.96
CA LEU A 251 19.47 2.69 29.06
C LEU A 251 18.72 2.21 27.83
N ARG A 252 17.45 2.61 27.73
CA ARG A 252 16.57 2.22 26.60
C ARG A 252 16.54 3.22 25.44
N ASN A 253 16.80 4.49 25.72
CA ASN A 253 16.74 5.59 24.75
C ASN A 253 17.38 6.86 25.34
N ALA A 254 17.42 7.93 24.54
CA ALA A 254 17.99 9.21 24.93
C ALA A 254 17.37 9.80 26.22
N ARG A 255 16.10 9.53 26.55
CA ARG A 255 15.52 9.99 27.83
C ARG A 255 16.19 9.32 29.03
N GLY A 256 16.56 8.04 28.91
CA GLY A 256 17.36 7.34 29.92
C GLY A 256 18.70 8.05 30.15
N VAL A 257 19.40 8.38 29.06
CA VAL A 257 20.66 9.13 29.10
C VAL A 257 20.47 10.49 29.79
N SER A 258 19.44 11.26 29.40
CA SER A 258 19.15 12.55 30.02
C SER A 258 18.88 12.43 31.52
N ASN A 259 18.15 11.38 31.94
CA ASN A 259 17.87 11.15 33.36
C ASN A 259 19.14 10.84 34.16
N VAL A 260 20.04 10.01 33.62
CA VAL A 260 21.33 9.71 34.26
C VAL A 260 22.20 10.96 34.35
N LEU A 261 22.32 11.72 33.26
CA LEU A 261 23.06 12.99 33.24
C LEU A 261 22.50 13.98 34.28
N GLN A 262 21.18 14.05 34.46
CA GLN A 262 20.57 14.87 35.51
C GLN A 262 20.90 14.41 36.93
N GLN A 263 21.12 13.11 37.17
CA GLN A 263 21.60 12.64 38.48
C GLN A 263 23.08 12.94 38.67
N LEU A 264 23.91 12.74 37.65
CA LEU A 264 25.33 13.08 37.69
C LEU A 264 25.56 14.57 37.91
N ALA A 265 24.72 15.44 37.33
CA ALA A 265 24.78 16.89 37.54
C ALA A 265 24.54 17.33 38.99
N LYS A 266 23.97 16.47 39.85
CA LYS A 266 23.81 16.76 41.29
C LYS A 266 25.10 16.58 42.08
N GLN A 267 26.10 15.91 41.49
CA GLN A 267 27.42 15.74 42.09
C GLN A 267 28.26 17.00 41.77
N PRO A 268 28.74 17.75 42.78
CA PRO A 268 29.42 19.03 42.56
C PRO A 268 30.65 18.94 41.65
N ASP A 269 31.34 17.81 41.67
CA ASP A 269 32.55 17.52 40.90
C ASP A 269 32.27 17.07 39.45
N LEU A 270 31.02 16.82 39.08
CA LEU A 270 30.61 16.43 37.72
C LEU A 270 29.70 17.46 37.04
N ALA A 271 29.12 18.41 37.80
CA ALA A 271 28.11 19.35 37.30
C ALA A 271 28.56 20.16 36.07
N ASP A 272 29.78 20.68 36.09
CA ASP A 272 30.33 21.48 35.00
C ASP A 272 30.57 20.63 33.74
N LEU A 273 31.10 19.41 33.92
CA LEU A 273 31.34 18.46 32.83
C LEU A 273 30.02 18.02 32.18
N VAL A 274 28.99 17.70 32.98
CA VAL A 274 27.67 17.35 32.44
C VAL A 274 27.09 18.50 31.62
N THR A 275 27.20 19.74 32.12
CA THR A 275 26.69 20.92 31.40
C THR A 275 27.41 21.11 30.07
N LYS A 276 28.74 20.94 30.06
CA LYS A 276 29.59 21.09 28.86
C LYS A 276 29.36 19.98 27.83
N GLU A 277 29.18 18.74 28.28
CA GLU A 277 29.34 17.56 27.41
C GLU A 277 28.08 16.71 27.19
N SER A 278 26.96 17.05 27.84
CA SER A 278 25.67 16.35 27.65
C SER A 278 25.28 16.19 26.17
N ALA A 279 25.46 17.23 25.35
CA ALA A 279 25.17 17.15 23.92
C ALA A 279 26.09 16.17 23.17
N ALA A 280 27.35 16.04 23.57
CA ALA A 280 28.29 15.08 22.98
C ALA A 280 27.91 13.64 23.35
N VAL A 281 27.56 13.40 24.62
CA VAL A 281 27.06 12.09 25.08
C VAL A 281 25.80 11.69 24.33
N HIS A 282 24.85 12.61 24.13
CA HIS A 282 23.64 12.34 23.35
C HIS A 282 23.95 12.00 21.88
N ARG A 283 24.90 12.69 21.26
CA ARG A 283 25.35 12.36 19.90
C ARG A 283 26.02 10.98 19.83
N LEU A 284 26.86 10.64 20.81
CA LEU A 284 27.49 9.32 20.88
C LEU A 284 26.43 8.22 21.05
N PHE A 285 25.46 8.41 21.94
CA PHE A 285 24.36 7.45 22.12
C PHE A 285 23.55 7.27 20.82
N GLU A 286 23.27 8.36 20.11
CA GLU A 286 22.59 8.30 18.82
C GLU A 286 23.43 7.63 17.73
N GLN A 287 24.75 7.87 17.71
CA GLN A 287 25.67 7.23 16.77
C GLN A 287 25.74 5.70 16.97
N VAL A 288 25.69 5.23 18.22
CA VAL A 288 25.75 3.80 18.55
C VAL A 288 24.44 3.09 18.19
N PHE A 289 23.29 3.71 18.47
CA PHE A 289 21.99 3.03 18.37
C PHE A 289 21.14 3.41 17.14
N GLU A 290 21.48 4.50 16.42
CA GLU A 290 20.77 5.02 15.24
C GLU A 290 19.23 5.06 15.42
N HIS A 291 18.76 5.54 16.57
CA HIS A 291 17.33 5.59 16.88
C HIS A 291 16.53 6.52 15.94
N ASP A 292 17.18 7.48 15.29
CA ASP A 292 16.59 8.33 14.25
C ASP A 292 16.09 7.51 13.05
N ARG A 293 16.70 6.34 12.78
CA ARG A 293 16.31 5.37 11.74
C ARG A 293 15.25 4.37 12.20
N PHE A 294 14.90 4.35 13.49
CA PHE A 294 13.87 3.46 14.01
C PHE A 294 12.50 3.82 13.41
N THR A 295 11.90 2.86 12.71
CA THR A 295 10.58 2.98 12.06
C THR A 295 9.48 2.27 12.85
N GLY A 296 9.85 1.41 13.80
CA GLY A 296 8.93 0.62 14.62
C GLY A 296 9.50 -0.79 14.86
N ARG A 297 8.65 -1.70 15.35
CA ARG A 297 9.05 -3.10 15.64
C ARG A 297 9.37 -3.91 14.37
N SER A 298 8.91 -3.45 13.21
CA SER A 298 9.14 -4.03 11.87
C SER A 298 10.55 -4.56 11.66
N GLY A 299 11.54 -3.72 11.99
CA GLY A 299 12.95 -4.00 11.79
C GLY A 299 13.66 -4.66 12.97
N SER A 300 12.94 -5.13 14.00
CA SER A 300 13.53 -5.67 15.24
C SER A 300 12.96 -7.01 15.70
N PHE A 301 12.14 -7.67 14.87
CA PHE A 301 11.60 -9.02 15.09
C PHE A 301 11.50 -9.81 13.77
N PHE A 302 11.29 -11.13 13.85
CA PHE A 302 11.50 -12.09 12.75
C PHE A 302 10.25 -12.87 12.32
N ALA A 303 9.05 -12.36 12.63
CA ALA A 303 7.75 -12.96 12.29
C ALA A 303 6.68 -11.88 12.12
N TYR A 304 5.45 -12.24 11.79
CA TYR A 304 4.36 -11.30 11.48
C TYR A 304 4.76 -10.36 10.33
N GLU A 305 4.76 -9.05 10.54
CA GLU A 305 5.26 -8.08 9.56
C GLU A 305 6.79 -8.07 9.50
N GLY A 306 7.50 -8.68 10.44
CA GLY A 306 8.95 -8.54 10.66
C GLY A 306 9.87 -9.06 9.56
N LEU A 307 11.17 -8.99 9.87
CA LEU A 307 12.27 -9.35 8.97
C LEU A 307 12.11 -10.78 8.42
N GLY A 308 12.27 -10.93 7.10
CA GLY A 308 12.17 -12.20 6.37
C GLY A 308 10.75 -12.80 6.26
N SER A 309 9.73 -12.16 6.83
CA SER A 309 8.35 -12.65 6.82
C SER A 309 7.57 -12.14 5.61
N ILE A 310 6.90 -13.04 4.90
CA ILE A 310 5.92 -12.68 3.87
C ILE A 310 4.61 -12.35 4.55
N TYR A 311 4.04 -11.17 4.26
CA TYR A 311 2.71 -10.80 4.73
C TYR A 311 1.71 -10.86 3.58
N TRP A 312 0.92 -11.93 3.54
CA TRP A 312 0.18 -12.36 2.34
C TRP A 312 -0.85 -11.35 1.85
N HIS A 313 -1.44 -10.57 2.76
CA HIS A 313 -2.38 -9.52 2.35
C HIS A 313 -1.74 -8.49 1.41
N MET A 314 -0.47 -8.11 1.63
CA MET A 314 0.21 -7.16 0.73
C MET A 314 0.53 -7.79 -0.63
N VAL A 315 0.85 -9.10 -0.66
CA VAL A 315 1.07 -9.84 -1.91
C VAL A 315 -0.22 -9.93 -2.72
N SER A 316 -1.37 -10.19 -2.09
CA SER A 316 -2.65 -10.22 -2.83
C SER A 316 -3.09 -8.83 -3.31
N LYS A 317 -2.70 -7.76 -2.59
CA LYS A 317 -2.87 -6.39 -3.11
C LYS A 317 -1.98 -6.11 -4.32
N LEU A 318 -0.74 -6.61 -4.33
CA LEU A 318 0.13 -6.54 -5.50
C LEU A 318 -0.54 -7.25 -6.69
N LEU A 319 -1.05 -8.47 -6.48
CA LEU A 319 -1.73 -9.23 -7.51
C LEU A 319 -2.93 -8.45 -8.10
N LEU A 320 -3.76 -7.84 -7.25
CA LEU A 320 -4.88 -7.00 -7.68
C LEU A 320 -4.42 -5.76 -8.47
N ALA A 321 -3.37 -5.05 -8.00
CA ALA A 321 -2.85 -3.88 -8.68
C ALA A 321 -2.29 -4.21 -10.08
N VAL A 322 -1.66 -5.38 -10.23
CA VAL A 322 -1.17 -5.88 -11.52
C VAL A 322 -2.33 -6.26 -12.42
N GLN A 323 -3.36 -6.94 -11.90
CA GLN A 323 -4.59 -7.23 -12.66
C GLN A 323 -5.24 -5.96 -13.21
N GLU A 324 -5.43 -4.93 -12.38
CA GLU A 324 -6.01 -3.66 -12.84
C GLU A 324 -5.17 -3.03 -13.96
N THR A 325 -3.84 -3.20 -13.91
CA THR A 325 -2.95 -2.73 -14.99
C THR A 325 -3.13 -3.54 -16.28
N ILE A 326 -3.26 -4.87 -16.19
CA ILE A 326 -3.53 -5.73 -17.35
C ILE A 326 -4.82 -5.33 -18.06
N TYR A 327 -5.88 -5.00 -17.31
CA TYR A 327 -7.12 -4.51 -17.89
C TYR A 327 -6.95 -3.18 -18.62
N ARG A 328 -6.18 -2.24 -18.05
CA ARG A 328 -5.85 -0.98 -18.73
C ARG A 328 -5.00 -1.22 -19.99
N ALA A 329 -3.98 -2.06 -19.91
CA ALA A 329 -3.11 -2.42 -21.03
C ALA A 329 -3.89 -3.12 -22.15
N SER A 330 -4.84 -3.99 -21.80
CA SER A 330 -5.75 -4.65 -22.74
C SER A 330 -6.66 -3.65 -23.44
N ALA A 331 -7.28 -2.72 -22.70
CA ALA A 331 -8.11 -1.67 -23.29
C ALA A 331 -7.31 -0.75 -24.24
N ALA A 332 -6.03 -0.53 -23.94
CA ALA A 332 -5.11 0.25 -24.78
C ALA A 332 -4.48 -0.54 -25.93
N ASN A 333 -4.72 -1.85 -26.04
CA ASN A 333 -4.02 -2.76 -26.97
C ASN A 333 -2.49 -2.66 -26.87
N SER A 334 -1.95 -2.55 -25.64
CA SER A 334 -0.51 -2.42 -25.42
C SER A 334 0.24 -3.69 -25.85
N GLU A 335 1.37 -3.50 -26.51
CA GLU A 335 2.29 -4.59 -26.90
C GLU A 335 2.90 -5.30 -25.68
N THR A 336 2.89 -4.67 -24.51
CA THR A 336 3.40 -5.24 -23.26
C THR A 336 2.43 -6.20 -22.57
N LEU A 337 1.17 -6.27 -23.03
CA LEU A 337 0.11 -7.06 -22.40
C LEU A 337 0.52 -8.53 -22.13
N PRO A 338 1.12 -9.28 -23.07
CA PRO A 338 1.54 -10.66 -22.80
C PRO A 338 2.53 -10.77 -21.64
N ALA A 339 3.53 -9.89 -21.59
CA ALA A 339 4.54 -9.89 -20.53
C ALA A 339 3.96 -9.46 -19.16
N LEU A 340 2.94 -8.60 -19.15
CA LEU A 340 2.21 -8.26 -17.93
C LEU A 340 1.39 -9.44 -17.40
N ILE A 341 0.78 -10.23 -18.29
CA ILE A 341 0.07 -11.46 -17.92
C ILE A 341 1.07 -12.48 -17.35
N GLU A 342 2.24 -12.67 -17.96
CA GLU A 342 3.30 -13.53 -17.42
C GLU A 342 3.74 -13.09 -16.01
N ALA A 343 3.92 -11.79 -15.79
CA ALA A 343 4.28 -11.25 -14.47
C ALA A 343 3.16 -11.47 -13.43
N TYR A 344 1.90 -11.36 -13.85
CA TYR A 344 0.74 -11.68 -12.99
C TYR A 344 0.72 -13.16 -12.59
N ASP A 345 0.93 -14.05 -13.56
CA ASP A 345 0.98 -15.49 -13.33
C ASP A 345 2.16 -15.90 -12.43
N ASP A 346 3.33 -15.27 -12.56
CA ASP A 346 4.48 -15.46 -11.65
C ASP A 346 4.14 -15.05 -10.21
N ILE A 347 3.55 -13.87 -10.00
CA ILE A 347 3.11 -13.44 -8.66
C ILE A 347 2.06 -14.40 -8.09
N ARG A 348 1.10 -14.82 -8.92
CA ARG A 348 0.02 -15.74 -8.55
C ARG A 348 0.56 -17.12 -8.15
N ALA A 349 1.56 -17.63 -8.87
CA ALA A 349 2.22 -18.90 -8.57
C ALA A 349 2.85 -18.92 -7.16
N GLY A 350 3.18 -17.76 -6.60
CA GLY A 350 3.66 -17.59 -5.23
C GLY A 350 2.60 -17.78 -4.14
N LEU A 351 1.31 -17.72 -4.48
CA LEU A 351 0.22 -17.86 -3.52
C LEU A 351 0.04 -19.31 -3.04
N GLY A 352 -0.53 -19.45 -1.84
CA GLY A 352 -0.64 -20.72 -1.11
C GLY A 352 -1.21 -21.86 -1.96
N PHE A 353 -2.33 -21.64 -2.64
CA PHE A 353 -3.05 -22.68 -3.38
C PHE A 353 -2.29 -23.27 -4.59
N ASN A 354 -1.16 -22.66 -4.99
CA ASN A 354 -0.28 -23.19 -6.04
C ASN A 354 0.93 -23.96 -5.47
N LYS A 355 1.00 -24.16 -4.15
CA LYS A 355 2.12 -24.82 -3.47
C LYS A 355 1.74 -26.18 -2.92
N SER A 356 2.75 -27.02 -2.75
CA SER A 356 2.62 -28.26 -2.00
C SER A 356 2.51 -27.98 -0.48
N PRO A 357 1.85 -28.86 0.30
CA PRO A 357 1.63 -28.63 1.74
C PRO A 357 2.91 -28.47 2.57
N ASP A 358 4.00 -29.10 2.16
CA ASP A 358 5.33 -29.01 2.78
C ASP A 358 5.98 -27.64 2.55
N VAL A 359 5.88 -27.08 1.35
CA VAL A 359 6.40 -25.72 1.04
C VAL A 359 5.54 -24.66 1.73
N TYR A 360 4.21 -24.81 1.71
CA TYR A 360 3.31 -23.87 2.37
C TYR A 360 3.35 -23.99 3.91
N GLY A 361 3.57 -25.21 4.40
CA GLY A 361 3.57 -25.56 5.83
C GLY A 361 2.18 -25.64 6.46
N ALA A 362 1.13 -25.76 5.63
CA ALA A 362 -0.27 -25.92 6.02
C ALA A 362 -1.08 -26.48 4.84
N PHE A 363 -2.42 -26.56 4.96
CA PHE A 363 -3.30 -26.83 3.82
C PHE A 363 -3.25 -25.65 2.83
N PRO A 364 -2.79 -25.85 1.57
CA PRO A 364 -2.61 -24.77 0.59
C PRO A 364 -3.86 -23.94 0.25
N MET A 365 -5.04 -24.54 0.42
CA MET A 365 -6.33 -23.91 0.14
C MET A 365 -6.82 -22.99 1.28
N ASP A 366 -6.19 -23.07 2.45
CA ASP A 366 -6.55 -22.25 3.60
C ASP A 366 -5.75 -20.94 3.58
N PRO A 367 -6.40 -19.78 3.78
CA PRO A 367 -5.72 -18.50 3.87
C PRO A 367 -5.01 -18.33 5.22
N TYR A 368 -3.83 -17.71 5.20
CA TYR A 368 -3.03 -17.39 6.39
C TYR A 368 -2.50 -15.96 6.30
N SER A 369 -2.29 -15.30 7.43
CA SER A 369 -1.82 -13.90 7.42
C SER A 369 -0.38 -13.75 6.94
N HIS A 370 0.52 -14.64 7.38
CA HIS A 370 1.95 -14.49 7.08
C HIS A 370 2.71 -15.82 7.09
N THR A 371 3.89 -15.84 6.45
CA THR A 371 4.86 -16.95 6.46
C THR A 371 6.24 -16.41 6.86
N PRO A 372 6.71 -16.64 8.11
CA PRO A 372 8.05 -16.24 8.56
C PRO A 372 9.16 -16.91 7.75
N ARG A 373 10.42 -16.45 7.91
CA ARG A 373 11.57 -16.98 7.17
C ARG A 373 11.74 -18.49 7.34
N ASP A 374 11.80 -18.98 8.58
CA ASP A 374 12.13 -20.38 8.86
C ASP A 374 10.92 -21.21 9.31
N GLN A 375 9.71 -20.81 8.90
CA GLN A 375 8.47 -21.47 9.32
C GLN A 375 7.44 -21.51 8.19
N GLY A 376 6.49 -22.44 8.30
CA GLY A 376 5.28 -22.47 7.46
C GLY A 376 4.28 -21.36 7.78
N ALA A 377 3.17 -21.35 7.04
CA ALA A 377 2.09 -20.37 7.16
C ALA A 377 1.52 -20.25 8.60
N LYS A 378 1.20 -19.02 9.01
CA LYS A 378 0.75 -18.65 10.36
C LYS A 378 -0.49 -17.77 10.36
N GLN A 379 -1.31 -17.92 11.40
CA GLN A 379 -2.60 -17.24 11.63
C GLN A 379 -3.65 -17.58 10.54
N PRO A 380 -4.34 -18.74 10.67
CA PRO A 380 -5.32 -19.19 9.68
C PRO A 380 -6.59 -18.34 9.65
N GLY A 381 -7.24 -18.29 8.48
CA GLY A 381 -8.63 -17.90 8.30
C GLY A 381 -8.81 -16.42 7.95
N MET A 382 -9.17 -15.59 8.93
CA MET A 382 -9.77 -14.26 8.70
C MET A 382 -8.74 -13.15 8.39
N THR A 383 -7.88 -13.38 7.41
CA THR A 383 -6.96 -12.37 6.87
C THR A 383 -7.62 -11.53 5.78
N GLY A 384 -7.24 -10.26 5.67
CA GLY A 384 -7.71 -9.38 4.60
C GLY A 384 -7.31 -9.80 3.18
N MET A 385 -6.37 -10.74 3.05
CA MET A 385 -5.98 -11.38 1.78
C MET A 385 -7.18 -11.89 0.98
N VAL A 386 -8.14 -12.53 1.67
CA VAL A 386 -9.27 -13.22 1.00
C VAL A 386 -10.13 -12.26 0.17
N LYS A 387 -10.26 -10.99 0.60
CA LYS A 387 -11.06 -10.01 -0.15
C LYS A 387 -10.39 -9.65 -1.47
N GLU A 388 -9.05 -9.57 -1.48
CA GLU A 388 -8.30 -9.23 -2.68
C GLU A 388 -8.34 -10.40 -3.65
N GLU A 389 -8.26 -11.64 -3.14
CA GLU A 389 -8.38 -12.85 -3.97
C GLU A 389 -9.79 -13.05 -4.55
N ILE A 390 -10.84 -12.65 -3.83
CA ILE A 390 -12.21 -12.62 -4.40
C ILE A 390 -12.27 -11.65 -5.57
N LEU A 391 -11.71 -10.44 -5.42
CA LEU A 391 -11.69 -9.43 -6.48
C LEU A 391 -10.85 -9.90 -7.67
N THR A 392 -9.65 -10.44 -7.43
CA THR A 392 -8.82 -10.96 -8.51
C THR A 392 -9.49 -12.12 -9.21
N ARG A 393 -10.18 -13.00 -8.49
CA ARG A 393 -10.89 -14.12 -9.11
C ARG A 393 -12.03 -13.67 -10.02
N LEU A 394 -12.77 -12.63 -9.64
CA LEU A 394 -13.81 -12.04 -10.50
C LEU A 394 -13.21 -11.50 -11.81
N GLY A 395 -12.05 -10.83 -11.72
CA GLY A 395 -11.29 -10.39 -12.90
C GLY A 395 -10.72 -11.56 -13.71
N GLU A 396 -10.16 -12.60 -13.09
CA GLU A 396 -9.67 -13.81 -13.80
C GLU A 396 -10.81 -14.48 -14.60
N LEU A 397 -12.02 -14.52 -14.04
CA LEU A 397 -13.23 -15.02 -14.70
C LEU A 397 -13.75 -14.08 -15.79
N GLY A 398 -13.13 -12.91 -15.98
CA GLY A 398 -13.46 -11.96 -17.02
C GLY A 398 -14.67 -11.09 -16.74
N ILE A 399 -15.13 -10.98 -15.49
CA ILE A 399 -16.31 -10.17 -15.17
C ILE A 399 -15.89 -8.73 -14.86
N VAL A 400 -16.37 -7.80 -15.70
CA VAL A 400 -16.19 -6.35 -15.53
C VAL A 400 -17.57 -5.68 -15.46
N ILE A 401 -17.75 -4.74 -14.54
CA ILE A 401 -18.96 -3.92 -14.48
C ILE A 401 -18.65 -2.53 -14.98
N GLU A 402 -19.30 -2.13 -16.07
CA GLU A 402 -19.08 -0.83 -16.69
C GLU A 402 -20.43 -0.20 -17.08
N ARG A 403 -20.66 1.06 -16.70
CA ARG A 403 -21.90 1.81 -16.97
C ARG A 403 -23.17 1.03 -16.57
N GLY A 404 -23.10 0.31 -15.45
CA GLY A 404 -24.22 -0.49 -14.93
C GLY A 404 -24.50 -1.78 -15.70
N GLN A 405 -23.56 -2.23 -16.54
CA GLN A 405 -23.69 -3.43 -17.37
C GLN A 405 -22.62 -4.46 -17.02
N ILE A 406 -22.98 -5.75 -17.08
CA ILE A 406 -22.02 -6.86 -16.99
C ILE A 406 -21.34 -7.02 -18.36
N VAL A 407 -20.02 -6.99 -18.34
CA VAL A 407 -19.14 -7.14 -19.50
C VAL A 407 -18.26 -8.36 -19.28
N PHE A 408 -18.15 -9.20 -20.31
CA PHE A 408 -17.27 -10.35 -20.29
C PHE A 408 -15.98 -10.04 -21.05
N GLN A 409 -14.88 -9.90 -20.32
CA GLN A 409 -13.54 -9.57 -20.80
C GLN A 409 -12.52 -10.56 -20.20
N PRO A 410 -12.38 -11.76 -20.79
CA PRO A 410 -11.64 -12.90 -20.24
C PRO A 410 -10.12 -12.83 -20.47
N VAL A 411 -9.53 -11.65 -20.29
CA VAL A 411 -8.10 -11.38 -20.59
C VAL A 411 -7.16 -12.27 -19.77
N LEU A 412 -7.54 -12.60 -18.54
CA LEU A 412 -6.78 -13.44 -17.62
C LEU A 412 -7.32 -14.87 -17.51
N LEU A 413 -8.37 -15.21 -18.27
CA LEU A 413 -8.93 -16.55 -18.20
C LEU A 413 -8.02 -17.53 -18.93
N ARG A 414 -7.60 -18.58 -18.23
CA ARG A 414 -6.66 -19.58 -18.77
C ARG A 414 -7.38 -20.81 -19.28
N ARG A 415 -6.88 -21.39 -20.38
CA ARG A 415 -7.47 -22.61 -20.98
C ARG A 415 -7.51 -23.80 -20.04
N VAL A 416 -6.54 -23.91 -19.14
CA VAL A 416 -6.45 -24.99 -18.14
C VAL A 416 -7.61 -25.00 -17.14
N GLU A 417 -8.40 -23.93 -17.06
CA GLU A 417 -9.55 -23.84 -16.13
C GLU A 417 -10.83 -24.46 -16.69
N PHE A 418 -10.88 -24.79 -17.98
CA PHE A 418 -12.01 -25.48 -18.58
C PHE A 418 -11.97 -26.98 -18.25
N LEU A 419 -13.13 -27.53 -17.90
CA LEU A 419 -13.27 -28.93 -17.52
C LEU A 419 -12.89 -29.87 -18.68
N GLN A 420 -12.14 -30.92 -18.36
CA GLN A 420 -11.80 -31.97 -19.34
C GLN A 420 -12.91 -33.03 -19.49
N ALA A 421 -13.79 -33.13 -18.49
CA ALA A 421 -14.94 -34.04 -18.48
C ALA A 421 -16.15 -33.33 -17.85
N PRO A 422 -17.39 -33.73 -18.16
CA PRO A 422 -18.58 -33.14 -17.56
C PRO A 422 -18.57 -33.25 -16.03
N SER A 423 -19.15 -32.25 -15.36
CA SER A 423 -19.28 -32.20 -13.90
C SER A 423 -20.60 -31.52 -13.50
N VAL A 424 -20.85 -31.40 -12.21
CA VAL A 424 -22.05 -30.75 -11.66
C VAL A 424 -21.64 -29.60 -10.76
N LEU A 425 -22.19 -28.41 -11.02
CA LEU A 425 -22.12 -27.27 -10.12
C LEU A 425 -23.30 -27.34 -9.14
N ALA A 426 -23.01 -27.59 -7.87
CA ALA A 426 -23.97 -27.41 -6.78
C ALA A 426 -23.92 -25.96 -6.28
N TYR A 427 -25.06 -25.27 -6.26
CA TYR A 427 -25.13 -23.85 -5.86
C TYR A 427 -26.41 -23.53 -5.08
N CYS A 428 -26.41 -22.37 -4.41
CA CYS A 428 -27.60 -21.82 -3.76
C CYS A 428 -28.19 -20.72 -4.65
N GLY A 429 -29.44 -20.89 -5.07
CA GLY A 429 -30.14 -19.98 -5.96
C GLY A 429 -30.60 -18.69 -5.28
N VAL A 430 -31.17 -17.78 -6.06
CA VAL A 430 -31.84 -16.57 -5.56
C VAL A 430 -33.06 -16.89 -4.68
N ASP A 431 -33.61 -18.09 -4.80
CA ASP A 431 -34.72 -18.63 -4.01
C ASP A 431 -34.27 -19.31 -2.69
N ASP A 432 -32.98 -19.18 -2.34
CA ASP A 432 -32.33 -19.82 -1.17
C ASP A 432 -32.38 -21.36 -1.17
N LYS A 433 -32.66 -21.98 -2.33
CA LYS A 433 -32.64 -23.45 -2.48
C LYS A 433 -31.35 -23.94 -3.11
N ARG A 434 -31.03 -25.20 -2.81
CA ARG A 434 -29.93 -25.90 -3.47
C ARG A 434 -30.38 -26.35 -4.85
N HIS A 435 -29.55 -26.04 -5.84
CA HIS A 435 -29.73 -26.44 -7.23
C HIS A 435 -28.46 -27.13 -7.72
N GLU A 436 -28.62 -27.95 -8.74
CA GLU A 436 -27.53 -28.61 -9.44
C GLU A 436 -27.61 -28.24 -10.92
N LEU A 437 -26.47 -27.90 -11.50
CA LEU A 437 -26.34 -27.56 -12.92
C LEU A 437 -25.27 -28.45 -13.54
N GLU A 438 -25.65 -29.18 -14.59
CA GLU A 438 -24.69 -29.93 -15.39
C GLU A 438 -23.79 -28.97 -16.17
N VAL A 439 -22.48 -29.15 -16.03
CA VAL A 439 -21.45 -28.39 -16.72
C VAL A 439 -20.74 -29.33 -17.69
N PRO A 440 -20.84 -29.11 -19.01
CA PRO A 440 -20.23 -30.00 -19.99
C PRO A 440 -18.70 -29.91 -20.00
N ALA A 441 -18.05 -30.90 -20.60
CA ALA A 441 -16.62 -30.80 -20.93
C ALA A 441 -16.36 -29.60 -21.86
N GLY A 442 -15.21 -28.96 -21.71
CA GLY A 442 -14.86 -27.72 -22.42
C GLY A 442 -15.57 -26.48 -21.90
N ALA A 443 -16.21 -26.57 -20.72
CA ALA A 443 -16.84 -25.44 -20.04
C ALA A 443 -16.25 -25.22 -18.64
N LEU A 444 -16.50 -24.03 -18.08
CA LEU A 444 -16.38 -23.76 -16.66
C LEU A 444 -17.66 -23.09 -16.17
N ALA A 445 -17.93 -23.16 -14.87
CA ALA A 445 -19.09 -22.51 -14.29
C ALA A 445 -18.76 -21.83 -12.96
N PHE A 446 -19.45 -20.72 -12.69
CA PHE A 446 -19.40 -19.99 -11.43
C PHE A 446 -20.73 -19.28 -11.21
N THR A 447 -20.89 -18.63 -10.06
CA THR A 447 -22.08 -17.81 -9.78
C THR A 447 -21.71 -16.35 -9.61
N LEU A 448 -22.52 -15.45 -10.17
CA LEU A 448 -22.48 -14.02 -9.90
C LEU A 448 -23.87 -13.59 -9.42
N CYS A 449 -23.96 -12.95 -8.26
CA CYS A 449 -25.25 -12.59 -7.64
C CYS A 449 -26.23 -13.79 -7.58
N ARG A 450 -25.69 -14.99 -7.31
CA ARG A 450 -26.41 -16.29 -7.25
C ARG A 450 -27.02 -16.78 -8.56
N VAL A 451 -26.75 -16.12 -9.69
CA VAL A 451 -27.07 -16.62 -11.02
C VAL A 451 -25.88 -17.42 -11.55
N PRO A 452 -26.05 -18.66 -12.02
CA PRO A 452 -24.98 -19.44 -12.61
C PRO A 452 -24.60 -18.92 -14.00
N PHE A 453 -23.30 -18.77 -14.22
CA PHE A 453 -22.68 -18.45 -15.50
C PHE A 453 -21.92 -19.68 -15.99
N VAL A 454 -22.21 -20.14 -17.21
CA VAL A 454 -21.51 -21.25 -17.86
C VAL A 454 -20.73 -20.69 -19.05
N VAL A 455 -19.40 -20.70 -18.97
CA VAL A 455 -18.52 -20.17 -20.00
C VAL A 455 -18.03 -21.31 -20.90
N GLN A 456 -18.16 -21.13 -22.21
CA GLN A 456 -17.76 -22.11 -23.23
C GLN A 456 -17.03 -21.44 -24.40
N GLN A 457 -16.05 -22.14 -24.96
CA GLN A 457 -15.43 -21.68 -26.22
C GLN A 457 -16.39 -21.88 -27.40
N ALA A 458 -16.43 -20.92 -28.31
CA ALA A 458 -17.23 -20.93 -29.53
C ALA A 458 -16.58 -20.08 -30.62
N ASP A 459 -17.20 -20.02 -31.81
CA ASP A 459 -16.70 -19.18 -32.91
C ASP A 459 -17.02 -17.69 -32.72
N HIS A 460 -18.07 -17.38 -31.96
CA HIS A 460 -18.59 -16.02 -31.79
C HIS A 460 -18.87 -15.70 -30.32
N ASN A 461 -18.57 -14.45 -29.94
CA ASN A 461 -18.89 -13.92 -28.63
C ASN A 461 -20.40 -13.66 -28.53
N ARG A 462 -21.08 -14.30 -27.58
CA ARG A 462 -22.50 -14.04 -27.27
C ARG A 462 -22.86 -14.54 -25.88
N PHE A 463 -23.92 -13.96 -25.31
CA PHE A 463 -24.63 -14.52 -24.17
C PHE A 463 -25.90 -15.21 -24.64
N VAL A 464 -26.30 -16.25 -23.91
CA VAL A 464 -27.65 -16.81 -23.99
C VAL A 464 -28.21 -16.80 -22.57
N VAL A 465 -29.20 -15.95 -22.34
CA VAL A 465 -29.90 -15.85 -21.06
C VAL A 465 -31.04 -16.85 -21.07
N HIS A 466 -31.00 -17.82 -20.15
CA HIS A 466 -32.06 -18.79 -19.97
C HIS A 466 -32.95 -18.35 -18.81
N ARG A 467 -34.26 -18.29 -19.07
CA ARG A 467 -35.26 -17.88 -18.09
C ARG A 467 -35.93 -19.08 -17.42
N ASP A 468 -36.65 -18.82 -16.34
CA ASP A 468 -37.39 -19.83 -15.58
C ASP A 468 -38.59 -20.40 -16.35
N ASP A 469 -39.10 -19.67 -17.35
CA ASP A 469 -40.16 -20.10 -18.27
C ASP A 469 -39.64 -20.88 -19.49
N ASP A 470 -38.39 -21.34 -19.44
CA ASP A 470 -37.64 -22.03 -20.49
C ASP A 470 -37.38 -21.20 -21.76
N THR A 471 -37.71 -19.91 -21.77
CA THR A 471 -37.35 -19.03 -22.88
C THR A 471 -35.86 -18.72 -22.88
N GLN A 472 -35.32 -18.46 -24.07
CA GLN A 472 -33.93 -18.11 -24.28
C GLN A 472 -33.84 -16.76 -24.99
N GLN A 473 -32.97 -15.89 -24.48
CA GLN A 473 -32.69 -14.59 -25.07
C GLN A 473 -31.20 -14.54 -25.46
N PRO A 474 -30.88 -14.65 -26.76
CA PRO A 474 -29.52 -14.42 -27.22
C PRO A 474 -29.17 -12.92 -27.15
N VAL A 475 -27.96 -12.61 -26.74
CA VAL A 475 -27.39 -11.26 -26.73
C VAL A 475 -26.01 -11.32 -27.38
N ASP A 476 -25.90 -10.79 -28.60
CA ASP A 476 -24.64 -10.83 -29.35
C ASP A 476 -23.58 -9.91 -28.73
N GLY A 477 -22.32 -10.33 -28.80
CA GLY A 477 -21.18 -9.59 -28.28
C GLY A 477 -20.77 -10.01 -26.87
N HIS A 478 -20.16 -9.06 -26.16
CA HIS A 478 -19.45 -9.29 -24.88
C HIS A 478 -20.07 -8.50 -23.72
N ARG A 479 -21.31 -8.01 -23.87
CA ARG A 479 -22.00 -7.19 -22.88
C ARG A 479 -23.47 -7.58 -22.74
N LEU A 480 -23.94 -7.73 -21.50
CA LEU A 480 -25.37 -7.77 -21.19
C LEU A 480 -25.93 -6.34 -21.16
N ASP A 481 -27.17 -6.17 -21.61
CA ASP A 481 -27.82 -4.87 -21.52
C ASP A 481 -28.00 -4.41 -20.06
N PHE A 482 -28.29 -3.12 -19.87
CA PHE A 482 -28.48 -2.53 -18.54
C PHE A 482 -29.62 -3.24 -17.78
N ALA A 483 -30.74 -3.54 -18.43
CA ALA A 483 -31.91 -4.11 -17.78
C ALA A 483 -31.63 -5.52 -17.22
N LEU A 484 -31.00 -6.38 -18.02
CA LEU A 484 -30.59 -7.73 -17.60
C LEU A 484 -29.54 -7.68 -16.49
N SER A 485 -28.57 -6.77 -16.60
CA SER A 485 -27.55 -6.58 -15.57
C SER A 485 -28.17 -6.16 -14.24
N GLN A 486 -29.12 -5.22 -14.24
CA GLN A 486 -29.85 -4.81 -13.04
C GLN A 486 -30.69 -5.95 -12.45
N GLN A 487 -31.32 -6.80 -13.27
CA GLN A 487 -32.05 -7.98 -12.77
C GLN A 487 -31.14 -8.91 -11.97
N ILE A 488 -29.91 -9.13 -12.44
CA ILE A 488 -28.90 -9.95 -11.77
C ILE A 488 -28.46 -9.28 -10.47
N PHE A 489 -28.09 -7.98 -10.51
CA PHE A 489 -27.63 -7.25 -9.32
C PHE A 489 -28.69 -7.16 -8.23
N ALA A 490 -29.97 -6.99 -8.60
CA ALA A 490 -31.09 -6.87 -7.68
C ALA A 490 -31.60 -8.23 -7.17
N HIS A 491 -31.02 -9.35 -7.63
CA HIS A 491 -31.48 -10.69 -7.32
C HIS A 491 -32.97 -10.88 -7.66
N ALA A 492 -33.42 -10.32 -8.79
CA ALA A 492 -34.84 -10.21 -9.13
C ALA A 492 -35.53 -11.56 -9.45
N GLY A 493 -34.75 -12.64 -9.63
CA GLY A 493 -35.24 -13.93 -10.15
C GLY A 493 -35.53 -13.89 -11.66
N GLY A 494 -36.13 -14.95 -12.19
CA GLY A 494 -36.52 -15.04 -13.60
C GLY A 494 -35.38 -15.37 -14.57
N ILE A 495 -34.12 -15.31 -14.13
CA ILE A 495 -32.94 -15.76 -14.87
C ILE A 495 -32.41 -17.02 -14.19
N ARG A 496 -32.55 -18.16 -14.89
CA ARG A 496 -32.09 -19.47 -14.41
C ARG A 496 -30.59 -19.65 -14.56
N GLN A 497 -30.05 -19.28 -15.72
CA GLN A 497 -28.63 -19.37 -16.03
C GLN A 497 -28.24 -18.45 -17.18
N ILE A 498 -26.95 -18.15 -17.29
CA ILE A 498 -26.37 -17.39 -18.39
C ILE A 498 -25.25 -18.21 -19.02
N ASN A 499 -25.41 -18.57 -20.29
CA ASN A 499 -24.34 -19.19 -21.04
C ASN A 499 -23.54 -18.10 -21.75
N VAL A 500 -22.24 -18.09 -21.56
CA VAL A 500 -21.30 -17.16 -22.18
C VAL A 500 -20.46 -17.93 -23.19
N TYR A 501 -20.60 -17.59 -24.46
CA TYR A 501 -19.81 -18.17 -25.53
C TYR A 501 -18.71 -17.19 -25.89
N VAL A 502 -17.47 -17.67 -25.91
CA VAL A 502 -16.27 -16.85 -26.11
C VAL A 502 -15.42 -17.38 -27.27
N ASN A 503 -14.94 -16.48 -28.12
CA ASN A 503 -14.01 -16.82 -29.18
C ASN A 503 -12.70 -17.36 -28.59
N GLY A 504 -12.28 -18.57 -28.98
CA GLY A 504 -11.09 -19.25 -28.46
C GLY A 504 -9.76 -18.49 -28.64
N SER A 505 -9.72 -17.45 -29.48
CA SER A 505 -8.57 -16.54 -29.62
C SER A 505 -8.44 -15.49 -28.51
N THR A 506 -9.50 -15.30 -27.70
CA THR A 506 -9.55 -14.28 -26.63
C THR A 506 -9.25 -14.81 -25.23
N VAL A 507 -9.01 -16.11 -25.11
CA VAL A 507 -8.64 -16.79 -23.85
C VAL A 507 -7.11 -16.90 -23.80
N SER A 508 -6.51 -16.50 -22.67
CA SER A 508 -5.06 -16.62 -22.46
C SER A 508 -4.63 -18.09 -22.59
N GLN A 509 -3.44 -18.31 -23.17
CA GLN A 509 -2.94 -19.65 -23.52
C GLN A 509 -2.83 -20.58 -22.31
#